data_AF-A0A507EGD3-F1
#
_entry.id   AF-A0A507EGD3-F1
#
_cell.length_a   1.000
_cell.length_b   1.000
_cell.length_c   1.000
_cell.angle_alpha   90.00
_cell.angle_beta   90.00
_cell.angle_gamma   90.00
#
_symmetry.space_group_name_H-M   'P 1'
#
loop_
_entity.id
_entity.type
_entity.pdbx_description
1 polymer ?
#
loop_
_entity_poly.entity_id
_entity_poly.type
_entity_poly.pdbx_seq_one_letter_code
_entity_poly.pdbx_strand_id
1 'polypeptide(L)'
;MLFKSVLRAASTAPRLSLQPFLRRASNAPREISAEAYAVSTRWFVPPKLRQETKAIEIPPDSEVTLETYTVNFGPQHPAAHGVLRLIMELRGEIIIRADPHIGLLHRGTEKLIEYKTYTQALPYFDRLDYVSMMCNEQAYSLAVEKLLNIEIPDRAKYIRTLFGEITRILNHIMALTTHALDVGALTPFLWMFEERERLMEFYERVSGARMHAAYVRPGGVTLDMPIGLMEDIYKWALSFNSGIDQLEEALSYNRIWKGRLIGIGKVSAEQALNYSFSGVMLRGSGVAWDLRKEQPYDAYGDMEFDVPIGTNGDCYDRFMCRVEEMRQSLRIISQCLEKMPDGLVKVDDYKIVPPPRASMKESMEALIHHFKLYSEGYSVPAGETYTAIEAPKGEFGVYIVSDGSSKPYRCKIRAPGFPHLAGADFMARGHMIPDMVTIIGTCDIVFGEVDR
;
A
#
# COMPACT_ATOMS: atom_id res chain seq x y z
N MET A 1 18.41 -19.99 -42.56
CA MET A 1 18.69 -21.29 -41.90
C MET A 1 18.34 -21.21 -40.43
N LEU A 2 17.08 -21.47 -40.02
CA LEU A 2 16.66 -21.79 -38.64
C LEU A 2 15.12 -21.95 -38.59
N PHE A 3 14.56 -22.70 -39.54
CA PHE A 3 13.12 -23.08 -39.56
C PHE A 3 12.92 -24.56 -39.91
N LYS A 4 13.99 -25.36 -39.92
CA LYS A 4 14.00 -26.78 -40.32
C LYS A 4 14.30 -27.77 -39.17
N SER A 5 14.45 -27.31 -37.93
CA SER A 5 14.87 -28.18 -36.80
C SER A 5 13.75 -28.60 -35.83
N VAL A 6 12.54 -28.04 -35.89
CA VAL A 6 11.46 -28.41 -34.94
C VAL A 6 10.48 -29.46 -35.52
N LEU A 7 10.41 -29.60 -36.86
CA LEU A 7 9.50 -30.54 -37.53
C LEU A 7 9.96 -32.01 -37.56
N ARG A 8 11.08 -32.37 -36.89
CA ARG A 8 11.63 -33.74 -36.87
C ARG A 8 11.46 -34.51 -35.56
N ALA A 9 10.88 -33.92 -34.51
CA ALA A 9 10.71 -34.60 -33.23
C ALA A 9 9.31 -35.23 -33.01
N ALA A 10 8.37 -35.09 -33.96
CA ALA A 10 6.99 -35.55 -33.82
C ALA A 10 6.65 -36.81 -34.65
N SER A 11 7.63 -37.67 -34.96
CA SER A 11 7.45 -38.82 -35.85
C SER A 11 7.72 -40.19 -35.20
N THR A 12 7.46 -40.37 -33.91
CA THR A 12 7.49 -41.71 -33.26
C THR A 12 6.42 -41.87 -32.19
N ALA A 13 5.18 -42.14 -32.59
CA ALA A 13 4.19 -42.85 -31.77
C ALA A 13 3.11 -43.49 -32.68
N PRO A 14 2.85 -44.81 -32.59
CA PRO A 14 1.99 -45.52 -33.54
C PRO A 14 0.49 -45.38 -33.21
N ARG A 15 -0.31 -45.11 -34.25
CA ARG A 15 -1.78 -45.16 -34.25
C ARG A 15 -2.24 -46.60 -34.55
N LEU A 16 -3.06 -47.20 -33.68
CA LEU A 16 -3.78 -48.44 -33.96
C LEU A 16 -5.20 -48.11 -34.45
N SER A 17 -5.45 -48.45 -35.71
CA SER A 17 -6.75 -48.38 -36.39
C SER A 17 -7.50 -49.72 -36.31
N LEU A 18 -8.81 -49.60 -36.16
CA LEU A 18 -9.85 -50.65 -36.16
C LEU A 18 -9.83 -51.56 -37.40
N GLN A 19 -10.06 -52.86 -37.21
CA GLN A 19 -10.71 -53.72 -38.21
C GLN A 19 -11.65 -54.77 -37.57
N PRO A 20 -12.67 -55.26 -38.32
CA PRO A 20 -13.90 -55.87 -37.80
C PRO A 20 -13.95 -57.40 -37.99
N PHE A 21 -14.76 -58.14 -37.22
CA PHE A 21 -15.14 -59.50 -37.61
C PHE A 21 -16.56 -59.89 -37.15
N LEU A 22 -17.34 -60.34 -38.14
CA LEU A 22 -18.75 -60.72 -38.14
C LEU A 22 -19.07 -61.95 -37.28
N ARG A 23 -20.30 -62.04 -36.75
CA ARG A 23 -21.22 -63.18 -37.01
C ARG A 23 -22.67 -62.95 -36.53
N ARG A 24 -23.54 -62.82 -37.54
CA ARG A 24 -24.89 -63.38 -37.77
C ARG A 24 -25.94 -63.36 -36.63
N ALA A 25 -27.03 -62.66 -36.94
CA ALA A 25 -28.35 -62.78 -36.33
C ALA A 25 -29.11 -64.05 -36.78
N SER A 26 -30.00 -64.56 -35.93
CA SER A 26 -31.16 -65.39 -36.34
C SER A 26 -32.36 -65.22 -35.38
N ASN A 27 -33.31 -64.41 -35.83
CA ASN A 27 -34.79 -64.50 -35.76
C ASN A 27 -35.51 -65.26 -34.62
N ALA A 28 -36.27 -64.53 -33.78
CA ALA A 28 -37.73 -64.65 -33.61
C ALA A 28 -38.27 -63.70 -32.51
N PRO A 29 -39.55 -63.24 -32.58
CA PRO A 29 -39.98 -61.94 -32.06
C PRO A 29 -40.81 -62.02 -30.77
N ARG A 30 -40.76 -60.99 -29.91
CA ARG A 30 -41.91 -60.58 -29.08
C ARG A 30 -41.94 -59.08 -28.85
N GLU A 31 -43.11 -58.51 -29.09
CA GLU A 31 -43.47 -57.11 -28.95
C GLU A 31 -43.62 -56.70 -27.47
N ILE A 32 -42.83 -55.68 -27.11
CA ILE A 32 -43.06 -54.49 -26.25
C ILE A 32 -44.03 -54.57 -25.05
N SER A 33 -43.53 -54.20 -23.87
CA SER A 33 -44.33 -53.53 -22.82
C SER A 33 -43.56 -52.41 -22.09
N ALA A 34 -43.95 -51.17 -22.39
CA ALA A 34 -44.07 -49.95 -21.57
C ALA A 34 -43.13 -49.65 -20.37
N GLU A 35 -41.82 -49.92 -20.42
CA GLU A 35 -40.89 -49.46 -19.36
C GLU A 35 -39.64 -48.73 -19.89
N ALA A 36 -39.71 -48.12 -21.07
CA ALA A 36 -38.76 -47.05 -21.40
C ALA A 36 -39.19 -45.79 -20.63
N TYR A 37 -38.28 -45.20 -19.86
CA TYR A 37 -38.44 -43.99 -19.02
C TYR A 37 -38.90 -44.22 -17.57
N ALA A 38 -38.08 -44.92 -16.79
CA ALA A 38 -37.90 -44.55 -15.38
C ALA A 38 -36.44 -44.74 -14.99
N VAL A 39 -35.79 -43.63 -14.64
CA VAL A 39 -34.42 -43.59 -14.07
C VAL A 39 -34.43 -44.43 -12.81
N SER A 40 -33.74 -45.57 -12.84
CA SER A 40 -33.67 -46.48 -11.71
C SER A 40 -32.88 -45.85 -10.56
N THR A 41 -33.63 -45.51 -9.52
CA THR A 41 -33.16 -45.28 -8.17
C THR A 41 -32.63 -46.59 -7.59
N ARG A 42 -31.34 -46.63 -7.25
CA ARG A 42 -30.74 -47.33 -6.09
C ARG A 42 -29.22 -47.42 -6.30
N TRP A 43 -28.50 -46.45 -5.74
CA TRP A 43 -27.09 -46.66 -5.42
C TRP A 43 -26.99 -47.72 -4.32
N PHE A 44 -26.09 -48.69 -4.49
CA PHE A 44 -25.79 -49.70 -3.48
C PHE A 44 -25.07 -49.03 -2.30
N VAL A 45 -25.76 -48.90 -1.17
CA VAL A 45 -25.16 -48.44 0.09
C VAL A 45 -24.76 -49.68 0.90
N PRO A 46 -23.47 -49.86 1.24
CA PRO A 46 -23.04 -50.98 2.07
C PRO A 46 -23.70 -50.92 3.46
N PRO A 47 -23.99 -52.05 4.11
CA PRO A 47 -24.68 -52.07 5.40
C PRO A 47 -23.87 -51.31 6.44
N LYS A 48 -24.51 -50.36 7.13
CA LYS A 48 -23.91 -49.59 8.22
C LYS A 48 -23.42 -50.56 9.30
N LEU A 49 -22.11 -50.77 9.37
CA LEU A 49 -21.47 -51.22 10.60
C LEU A 49 -21.79 -50.17 11.67
N ARG A 50 -22.75 -50.46 12.56
CA ARG A 50 -22.88 -49.71 13.80
C ARG A 50 -21.59 -49.94 14.57
N GLN A 51 -20.67 -48.98 14.51
CA GLN A 51 -19.64 -48.88 15.52
C GLN A 51 -20.37 -48.53 16.82
N GLU A 52 -20.45 -49.48 17.74
CA GLU A 52 -20.82 -49.18 19.12
C GLU A 52 -19.68 -48.36 19.72
N THR A 53 -19.77 -47.04 19.57
CA THR A 53 -18.90 -46.12 20.31
C THR A 53 -19.31 -46.23 21.78
N LYS A 54 -18.47 -46.89 22.58
CA LYS A 54 -18.59 -46.81 24.04
C LYS A 54 -18.39 -45.34 24.44
N ALA A 55 -19.43 -44.73 25.01
CA ALA A 55 -19.29 -43.43 25.65
C ALA A 55 -18.38 -43.61 26.86
N ILE A 56 -17.18 -43.04 26.79
CA ILE A 56 -16.30 -42.91 27.95
C ILE A 56 -16.79 -41.64 28.67
N GLU A 57 -17.38 -41.81 29.85
CA GLU A 57 -17.71 -40.68 30.72
C GLU A 57 -16.39 -40.11 31.26
N ILE A 58 -16.07 -38.88 30.84
CA ILE A 58 -14.89 -38.15 31.33
C ILE A 58 -15.23 -37.63 32.73
N PRO A 59 -14.41 -37.92 33.76
CA PRO A 59 -14.63 -37.38 35.10
C PRO A 59 -14.57 -35.84 35.07
N PRO A 60 -15.40 -35.14 35.85
CA PRO A 60 -15.61 -33.69 35.74
C PRO A 60 -14.41 -32.81 36.16
N ASP A 61 -13.33 -33.40 36.68
CA ASP A 61 -12.24 -32.66 37.35
C ASP A 61 -10.87 -32.77 36.66
N SER A 62 -10.79 -33.25 35.41
CA SER A 62 -9.57 -33.08 34.62
C SER A 62 -9.66 -31.78 33.83
N GLU A 63 -8.87 -30.76 34.20
CA GLU A 63 -8.62 -29.60 33.34
C GLU A 63 -8.09 -30.12 31.99
N VAL A 64 -8.96 -30.17 30.98
CA VAL A 64 -8.58 -30.55 29.63
C VAL A 64 -7.67 -29.43 29.12
N THR A 65 -6.36 -29.67 29.12
CA THR A 65 -5.40 -28.81 28.44
C THR A 65 -5.72 -28.86 26.95
N LEU A 66 -6.49 -27.90 26.47
CA LEU A 66 -6.85 -27.81 25.06
C LEU A 66 -5.59 -27.55 24.25
N GLU A 67 -5.27 -28.50 23.36
CA GLU A 67 -4.12 -28.41 22.48
C GLU A 67 -4.27 -27.21 21.53
N THR A 68 -3.24 -26.38 21.46
CA THR A 68 -3.14 -25.28 20.52
C THR A 68 -2.61 -25.76 19.19
N TYR A 69 -3.23 -25.34 18.08
CA TYR A 69 -2.76 -25.64 16.73
C TYR A 69 -2.00 -24.45 16.16
N THR A 70 -0.82 -24.70 15.59
CA THR A 70 -0.07 -23.66 14.89
C THR A 70 -0.39 -23.69 13.40
N VAL A 71 -0.91 -22.60 12.86
CA VAL A 71 -1.16 -22.44 11.42
C VAL A 71 -0.17 -21.43 10.86
N ASN A 72 0.54 -21.83 9.82
CA ASN A 72 1.44 -20.96 9.09
C ASN A 72 0.69 -20.34 7.90
N PHE A 73 0.35 -19.07 8.04
CA PHE A 73 -0.13 -18.27 6.93
C PHE A 73 1.08 -17.86 6.09
N GLY A 74 1.28 -18.61 5.00
CA GLY A 74 2.49 -18.54 4.20
C GLY A 74 2.65 -17.24 3.42
N PRO A 75 3.87 -16.98 2.92
CA PRO A 75 4.20 -15.78 2.15
C PRO A 75 3.43 -15.66 0.83
N GLN A 76 2.88 -16.77 0.33
CA GLN A 76 2.06 -16.81 -0.88
C GLN A 76 0.59 -16.93 -0.47
N HIS A 77 -0.01 -15.81 -0.09
CA HIS A 77 -1.44 -15.72 0.18
C HIS A 77 -1.99 -14.37 -0.33
N PRO A 78 -3.16 -14.30 -0.99
CA PRO A 78 -3.72 -13.05 -1.51
C PRO A 78 -3.84 -11.94 -0.45
N ALA A 79 -4.40 -12.27 0.72
CA ALA A 79 -4.58 -11.33 1.82
C ALA A 79 -3.29 -10.91 2.57
N ALA A 80 -2.13 -11.45 2.18
CA ALA A 80 -0.85 -11.00 2.73
C ALA A 80 -0.29 -9.77 1.99
N HIS A 81 -0.97 -9.25 0.96
CA HIS A 81 -0.59 -8.05 0.16
C HIS A 81 0.92 -7.88 -0.05
N GLY A 82 1.55 -8.93 -0.58
CA GLY A 82 2.99 -9.00 -0.73
C GLY A 82 3.52 -10.30 -0.15
N VAL A 83 4.52 -10.20 0.71
CA VAL A 83 5.26 -11.36 1.22
C VAL A 83 5.31 -11.28 2.73
N LEU A 84 4.26 -11.77 3.39
CA LEU A 84 4.17 -11.86 4.85
C LEU A 84 4.01 -13.31 5.28
N ARG A 85 4.79 -13.73 6.27
CA ARG A 85 4.61 -15.02 6.93
C ARG A 85 4.08 -14.79 8.34
N LEU A 86 2.84 -15.18 8.62
CA LEU A 86 2.25 -15.11 9.95
C LEU A 86 2.13 -16.52 10.54
N ILE A 87 2.77 -16.76 11.68
CA ILE A 87 2.56 -17.98 12.46
C ILE A 87 1.51 -17.66 13.51
N MET A 88 0.33 -18.28 13.41
CA MET A 88 -0.75 -18.09 14.35
C MET A 88 -0.90 -19.32 15.23
N GLU A 89 -0.96 -19.12 16.54
CA GLU A 89 -1.36 -20.15 17.50
C GLU A 89 -2.85 -20.00 17.77
N LEU A 90 -3.60 -21.05 17.43
CA LEU A 90 -5.05 -21.07 17.46
C LEU A 90 -5.55 -22.04 18.53
N ARG A 91 -6.66 -21.66 19.16
CA ARG A 91 -7.50 -22.55 19.95
C ARG A 91 -8.87 -22.63 19.30
N GLY A 92 -9.08 -23.71 18.55
CA GLY A 92 -10.20 -23.79 17.62
C GLY A 92 -10.04 -22.74 16.52
N GLU A 93 -10.95 -21.77 16.47
CA GLU A 93 -10.91 -20.65 15.51
C GLU A 93 -10.31 -19.36 16.08
N ILE A 94 -10.10 -19.30 17.40
CA ILE A 94 -9.67 -18.10 18.12
C ILE A 94 -8.15 -18.00 18.14
N ILE A 95 -7.62 -16.83 17.81
CA ILE A 95 -6.20 -16.52 17.83
C ILE A 95 -5.76 -16.22 19.27
N ILE A 96 -4.77 -16.96 19.76
CA ILE A 96 -4.12 -16.72 21.06
C ILE A 96 -2.84 -15.89 20.90
N ARG A 97 -2.08 -16.16 19.84
CA ARG A 97 -0.83 -15.47 19.52
C ARG A 97 -0.66 -15.41 18.01
N ALA A 98 -0.19 -14.27 17.51
CA ALA A 98 0.19 -14.11 16.11
C ALA A 98 1.62 -13.56 16.02
N ASP A 99 2.51 -14.34 15.41
CA ASP A 99 3.93 -13.97 15.23
C ASP A 99 4.19 -13.60 13.76
N PRO A 100 4.26 -12.30 13.41
CA PRO A 100 4.63 -11.85 12.06
C PRO A 100 6.13 -12.00 11.81
N HIS A 101 6.50 -12.92 10.93
CA HIS A 101 7.84 -13.02 10.38
C HIS A 101 7.97 -12.10 9.16
N ILE A 102 8.79 -11.08 9.33
CA ILE A 102 9.16 -10.08 8.33
C ILE A 102 10.61 -10.29 7.83
N GLY A 103 11.07 -9.47 6.90
CA GLY A 103 12.42 -9.50 6.34
C GLY A 103 12.52 -10.21 4.99
N LEU A 104 11.40 -10.69 4.43
CA LEU A 104 11.38 -11.37 3.12
C LEU A 104 11.62 -10.38 1.97
N LEU A 105 11.34 -9.09 2.17
CA LEU A 105 11.61 -8.02 1.21
C LEU A 105 12.75 -7.09 1.67
N HIS A 106 13.56 -7.51 2.64
CA HIS A 106 14.66 -6.68 3.14
C HIS A 106 15.77 -6.59 2.09
N ARG A 107 16.08 -5.37 1.66
CA ARG A 107 17.06 -5.08 0.58
C ARG A 107 18.33 -4.38 1.07
N GLY A 108 18.45 -4.12 2.37
CA GLY A 108 19.56 -3.34 2.92
C GLY A 108 19.59 -1.90 2.37
N THR A 109 18.41 -1.30 2.20
CA THR A 109 18.24 0.04 1.60
C THR A 109 19.01 1.11 2.36
N GLU A 110 18.90 1.11 3.69
CA GLU A 110 19.63 2.04 4.56
C GLU A 110 21.15 1.92 4.39
N LYS A 111 21.65 0.70 4.15
CA LYS A 111 23.07 0.47 3.92
C LYS A 111 23.53 0.93 2.54
N LEU A 112 22.70 0.77 1.52
CA LEU A 112 22.98 1.25 0.18
C LEU A 112 23.01 2.78 0.11
N ILE A 113 22.20 3.46 0.92
CA ILE A 113 22.16 4.93 1.01
C ILE A 113 23.51 5.49 1.49
N GLU A 114 24.17 4.84 2.45
CA GLU A 114 25.48 5.28 3.00
C GLU A 114 26.59 5.36 1.93
N TYR A 115 26.48 4.58 0.84
CA TYR A 115 27.49 4.57 -0.22
C TYR A 115 27.22 5.57 -1.36
N LYS A 116 26.03 6.17 -1.40
CA LYS A 116 25.56 7.05 -2.48
C LYS A 116 25.50 8.51 -2.04
N THR A 117 25.49 9.42 -3.00
CA THR A 117 25.28 10.85 -2.73
C THR A 117 23.81 11.14 -2.44
N TYR A 118 23.51 12.31 -1.84
CA TYR A 118 22.14 12.69 -1.49
C TYR A 118 21.16 12.66 -2.68
N THR A 119 21.60 13.08 -3.87
CA THR A 119 20.78 13.06 -5.09
C THR A 119 20.55 11.64 -5.62
N GLN A 120 21.55 10.77 -5.49
CA GLN A 120 21.46 9.36 -5.90
C GLN A 120 20.69 8.48 -4.89
N ALA A 121 20.62 8.92 -3.64
CA ALA A 121 19.88 8.25 -2.58
C ALA A 121 18.36 8.48 -2.65
N LEU A 122 17.93 9.62 -3.21
CA LEU A 122 16.52 9.99 -3.36
C LEU A 122 15.62 8.84 -3.88
N PRO A 123 15.94 8.15 -5.00
CA PRO A 123 15.03 7.16 -5.57
C PRO A 123 14.85 5.89 -4.72
N TYR A 124 15.61 5.73 -3.63
CA TYR A 124 15.31 4.69 -2.66
C TYR A 124 14.02 4.99 -1.91
N PHE A 125 13.73 6.26 -1.62
CA PHE A 125 12.55 6.67 -0.87
C PHE A 125 11.25 6.40 -1.64
N ASP A 126 11.24 6.60 -2.96
CA ASP A 126 10.10 6.30 -3.85
C ASP A 126 9.75 4.80 -3.87
N ARG A 127 10.70 3.94 -3.49
CA ARG A 127 10.62 2.47 -3.58
C ARG A 127 10.40 1.80 -2.22
N LEU A 128 10.34 2.56 -1.13
CA LEU A 128 10.00 2.08 0.21
C LEU A 128 8.51 1.80 0.27
N ASP A 129 7.72 2.84 0.54
CA ASP A 129 6.29 2.81 0.28
C ASP A 129 6.06 3.17 -1.19
N TYR A 130 5.94 2.14 -2.02
CA TYR A 130 5.73 2.26 -3.46
C TYR A 130 4.31 2.71 -3.84
N VAL A 131 3.44 2.99 -2.86
CA VAL A 131 2.12 3.58 -3.08
C VAL A 131 2.14 5.09 -2.83
N SER A 132 2.92 5.58 -1.85
CA SER A 132 3.09 7.01 -1.58
C SER A 132 4.48 7.56 -1.93
N MET A 133 4.78 7.59 -3.22
CA MET A 133 6.10 7.95 -3.76
C MET A 133 6.51 9.39 -3.41
N MET A 134 5.69 10.38 -3.75
CA MET A 134 6.04 11.80 -3.57
C MET A 134 6.11 12.19 -2.10
N CYS A 135 5.29 11.60 -1.22
CA CYS A 135 5.37 11.84 0.22
C CYS A 135 6.73 11.37 0.77
N ASN A 136 7.22 10.20 0.37
CA ASN A 136 8.53 9.73 0.83
C ASN A 136 9.67 10.60 0.32
N GLU A 137 9.60 11.04 -0.95
CA GLU A 137 10.53 12.01 -1.53
C GLU A 137 10.51 13.33 -0.73
N GLN A 138 9.33 13.82 -0.38
CA GLN A 138 9.12 15.04 0.40
C GLN A 138 9.71 14.94 1.81
N ALA A 139 9.51 13.81 2.51
CA ALA A 139 10.10 13.60 3.83
C ALA A 139 11.63 13.67 3.79
N TYR A 140 12.23 13.06 2.77
CA TYR A 140 13.67 13.08 2.56
C TYR A 140 14.16 14.46 2.14
N SER A 141 13.45 15.16 1.25
CA SER A 141 13.84 16.51 0.83
C SER A 141 13.81 17.48 2.01
N LEU A 142 12.77 17.43 2.85
CA LEU A 142 12.66 18.27 4.04
C LEU A 142 13.77 17.98 5.06
N ALA A 143 14.17 16.71 5.22
CA ALA A 143 15.30 16.33 6.07
C ALA A 143 16.61 17.00 5.59
N VAL A 144 16.88 16.90 4.29
CA VAL A 144 18.11 17.45 3.68
C VAL A 144 18.06 18.98 3.65
N GLU A 145 16.91 19.59 3.36
CA GLU A 145 16.70 21.04 3.37
C GLU A 145 16.90 21.64 4.76
N LYS A 146 16.45 20.94 5.81
CA LYS A 146 16.68 21.33 7.20
C LYS A 146 18.16 21.26 7.58
N LEU A 147 18.91 20.26 7.09
CA LEU A 147 20.37 20.19 7.29
C LEU A 147 21.12 21.29 6.52
N LEU A 148 20.64 21.64 5.33
CA LEU A 148 21.23 22.67 4.48
C LEU A 148 20.86 24.10 4.91
N ASN A 149 19.85 24.27 5.77
CA ASN A 149 19.29 25.57 6.17
C ASN A 149 18.87 26.44 4.97
N ILE A 150 18.12 25.84 4.04
CA ILE A 150 17.63 26.53 2.83
C ILE A 150 16.12 26.69 2.91
N GLU A 151 15.63 27.86 2.49
CA GLU A 151 14.21 28.09 2.25
C GLU A 151 13.87 27.89 0.77
N ILE A 152 12.72 27.25 0.55
CA ILE A 152 12.24 26.86 -0.77
C ILE A 152 11.30 27.95 -1.29
N PRO A 153 11.29 28.24 -2.61
CA PRO A 153 10.30 29.12 -3.20
C PRO A 153 8.85 28.68 -2.92
N ASP A 154 7.94 29.65 -2.78
CA ASP A 154 6.55 29.37 -2.43
C ASP A 154 5.85 28.51 -3.48
N ARG A 155 6.06 28.76 -4.77
CA ARG A 155 5.49 27.92 -5.85
C ARG A 155 5.84 26.45 -5.68
N ALA A 156 7.07 26.12 -5.29
CA ALA A 156 7.48 24.75 -5.06
C ALA A 156 6.81 24.13 -3.83
N LYS A 157 6.56 24.91 -2.76
CA LYS A 157 5.77 24.46 -1.60
C LYS A 157 4.35 24.09 -2.02
N TYR A 158 3.67 24.94 -2.80
CA TYR A 158 2.32 24.68 -3.31
C TYR A 158 2.25 23.47 -4.24
N ILE A 159 3.25 23.30 -5.12
CA ILE A 159 3.33 22.12 -5.99
C ILE A 159 3.52 20.84 -5.15
N ARG A 160 4.39 20.87 -4.14
CA ARG A 160 4.59 19.73 -3.23
C ARG A 160 3.34 19.39 -2.45
N THR A 161 2.61 20.37 -1.91
CA THR A 161 1.35 20.11 -1.20
C THR A 161 0.28 19.56 -2.14
N LEU A 162 0.16 20.10 -3.36
CA LEU A 162 -0.77 19.58 -4.37
C LEU A 162 -0.50 18.11 -4.68
N PHE A 163 0.74 17.76 -5.02
CA PHE A 163 1.10 16.38 -5.34
C PHE A 163 1.07 15.47 -4.12
N GLY A 164 1.39 15.98 -2.93
CA GLY A 164 1.28 15.23 -1.67
C GLY A 164 -0.16 14.81 -1.37
N GLU A 165 -1.15 15.69 -1.60
CA GLU A 165 -2.56 15.33 -1.44
C GLU A 165 -3.07 14.42 -2.56
N ILE A 166 -2.59 14.57 -3.80
CA ILE A 166 -2.85 13.57 -4.86
C ILE A 166 -2.29 12.20 -4.45
N THR A 167 -1.07 12.15 -3.90
CA THR A 167 -0.47 10.91 -3.37
C THR A 167 -1.32 10.33 -2.23
N ARG A 168 -1.88 11.18 -1.37
CA ARG A 168 -2.79 10.76 -0.29
C ARG A 168 -4.03 10.07 -0.83
N ILE A 169 -4.66 10.65 -1.85
CA ILE A 169 -5.80 10.03 -2.53
C ILE A 169 -5.40 8.69 -3.18
N LEU A 170 -4.26 8.65 -3.90
CA LEU A 170 -3.74 7.41 -4.49
C LEU A 170 -3.55 6.30 -3.45
N ASN A 171 -3.05 6.64 -2.27
CA ASN A 171 -2.79 5.68 -1.20
C ASN A 171 -4.09 5.22 -0.53
N HIS A 172 -5.01 6.14 -0.18
CA HIS A 172 -6.30 5.76 0.39
C HIS A 172 -7.15 4.93 -0.56
N ILE A 173 -7.14 5.22 -1.87
CA ILE A 173 -7.78 4.37 -2.88
C ILE A 173 -7.21 2.96 -2.79
N MET A 174 -5.89 2.80 -2.81
CA MET A 174 -5.25 1.48 -2.69
C MET A 174 -5.68 0.80 -1.39
N ALA A 175 -5.46 1.45 -0.24
CA ALA A 175 -5.75 0.91 1.08
C ALA A 175 -7.21 0.44 1.25
N LEU A 176 -8.18 1.25 0.81
CA LEU A 176 -9.59 0.95 0.96
C LEU A 176 -10.03 -0.18 0.02
N THR A 177 -9.57 -0.15 -1.22
CA THR A 177 -9.98 -1.14 -2.22
C THR A 177 -9.32 -2.49 -2.04
N THR A 178 -8.05 -2.56 -1.64
CA THR A 178 -7.38 -3.83 -1.33
C THR A 178 -7.96 -4.45 -0.06
N HIS A 179 -8.27 -3.64 0.95
CA HIS A 179 -8.98 -4.10 2.14
C HIS A 179 -10.39 -4.61 1.78
N ALA A 180 -11.11 -3.92 0.90
CA ALA A 180 -12.40 -4.38 0.40
C ALA A 180 -12.28 -5.72 -0.35
N LEU A 181 -11.26 -5.86 -1.20
CA LEU A 181 -10.97 -7.08 -1.96
C LEU A 181 -10.71 -8.27 -1.01
N ASP A 182 -9.93 -8.08 0.04
CA ASP A 182 -9.60 -9.13 1.02
C ASP A 182 -10.80 -9.65 1.79
N VAL A 183 -11.72 -8.76 2.16
CA VAL A 183 -12.98 -9.12 2.82
C VAL A 183 -13.94 -9.80 1.84
N GLY A 184 -13.79 -9.53 0.53
CA GLY A 184 -14.51 -10.19 -0.56
C GLY A 184 -15.28 -9.28 -1.51
N ALA A 185 -15.21 -7.96 -1.34
CA ALA A 185 -15.87 -6.98 -2.22
C ALA A 185 -14.97 -6.62 -3.42
N LEU A 186 -15.26 -7.22 -4.58
CA LEU A 186 -14.43 -7.09 -5.79
C LEU A 186 -14.72 -5.83 -6.62
N THR A 187 -15.94 -5.31 -6.61
CA THR A 187 -16.36 -4.22 -7.51
C THR A 187 -15.74 -2.86 -7.20
N PRO A 188 -15.62 -2.40 -5.93
CA PRO A 188 -15.05 -1.08 -5.64
C PRO A 188 -13.59 -0.96 -6.07
N PHE A 189 -12.87 -2.08 -6.06
CA PHE A 189 -11.48 -2.15 -6.52
C PHE A 189 -11.33 -1.73 -7.98
N LEU A 190 -12.18 -2.27 -8.86
CA LEU A 190 -12.10 -1.95 -10.29
C LEU A 190 -12.51 -0.50 -10.58
N TRP A 191 -13.53 0.02 -9.89
CA TRP A 191 -13.99 1.40 -10.09
C TRP A 191 -12.94 2.43 -9.68
N MET A 192 -12.39 2.32 -8.47
CA MET A 192 -11.42 3.33 -8.02
C MET A 192 -10.05 3.16 -8.67
N PHE A 193 -9.72 1.98 -9.21
CA PHE A 193 -8.48 1.82 -9.98
C PHE A 193 -8.51 2.56 -11.31
N GLU A 194 -9.70 2.80 -11.89
CA GLU A 194 -9.84 3.71 -13.03
C GLU A 194 -9.44 5.14 -12.64
N GLU A 195 -9.93 5.64 -11.49
CA GLU A 195 -9.54 6.97 -10.99
C GLU A 195 -8.06 7.03 -10.62
N ARG A 196 -7.52 5.94 -10.07
CA ARG A 196 -6.10 5.79 -9.76
C ARG A 196 -5.24 5.88 -11.04
N GLU A 197 -5.71 5.33 -12.15
CA GLU A 197 -5.03 5.40 -13.45
C GLU A 197 -4.96 6.84 -13.97
N ARG A 198 -6.06 7.61 -13.85
CA ARG A 198 -6.10 9.03 -14.22
C ARG A 198 -5.09 9.84 -13.40
N LEU A 199 -4.96 9.55 -12.10
CA LEU A 199 -3.96 10.18 -11.25
C LEU A 199 -2.51 9.81 -11.64
N MET A 200 -2.27 8.57 -12.11
CA MET A 200 -0.97 8.17 -12.65
C MET A 200 -0.62 8.88 -13.96
N GLU A 201 -1.61 9.24 -14.78
CA GLU A 201 -1.39 10.07 -15.97
C GLU A 201 -0.85 11.46 -15.57
N PHE A 202 -1.35 12.05 -14.49
CA PHE A 202 -0.79 13.30 -13.96
C PHE A 202 0.68 13.15 -13.54
N TYR A 203 1.05 12.02 -12.93
CA TYR A 203 2.43 11.74 -12.53
C TYR A 203 3.33 11.58 -13.75
N GLU A 204 2.84 10.90 -14.78
CA GLU A 204 3.54 10.71 -16.04
C GLU A 204 3.76 12.04 -16.76
N ARG A 205 2.75 12.91 -16.82
CA ARG A 205 2.87 14.23 -17.46
C ARG A 205 3.91 15.12 -16.78
N VAL A 206 4.06 15.00 -15.46
CA VAL A 206 4.92 15.87 -14.65
C VAL A 206 6.37 15.35 -14.60
N SER A 207 6.54 14.04 -14.42
CA SER A 207 7.85 13.42 -14.18
C SER A 207 8.37 12.59 -15.35
N GLY A 208 7.48 12.16 -16.25
CA GLY A 208 7.76 11.16 -17.30
C GLY A 208 7.63 9.71 -16.82
N ALA A 209 7.34 9.47 -15.53
CA ALA A 209 7.14 8.15 -14.97
C ALA A 209 5.78 8.05 -14.26
N ARG A 210 5.15 6.88 -14.36
CA ARG A 210 3.82 6.65 -13.78
C ARG A 210 3.81 6.43 -12.27
N MET A 211 4.90 5.88 -11.71
CA MET A 211 5.00 5.62 -10.27
C MET A 211 6.22 6.29 -9.64
N HIS A 212 7.42 5.75 -9.89
CA HIS A 212 8.66 6.29 -9.32
C HIS A 212 9.09 7.54 -10.09
N ALA A 213 8.71 8.71 -9.55
CA ALA A 213 8.81 9.99 -10.23
C ALA A 213 10.15 10.70 -9.99
N ALA A 214 10.77 10.55 -8.81
CA ALA A 214 11.97 11.29 -8.41
C ALA A 214 11.86 12.80 -8.68
N TYR A 215 10.65 13.34 -8.44
CA TYR A 215 10.19 14.66 -8.85
C TYR A 215 10.44 15.71 -7.76
N VAL A 216 10.12 15.37 -6.51
CA VAL A 216 10.43 16.18 -5.33
C VAL A 216 11.89 15.94 -4.97
N ARG A 217 12.68 17.00 -4.90
CA ARG A 217 14.13 16.90 -4.62
C ARG A 217 14.53 17.89 -3.54
N PRO A 218 15.63 17.64 -2.81
CA PRO A 218 16.21 18.65 -1.96
C PRO A 218 16.50 19.93 -2.76
N GLY A 219 15.92 21.06 -2.35
CA GLY A 219 15.96 22.34 -3.06
C GLY A 219 14.73 22.67 -3.90
N GLY A 220 13.59 22.00 -3.65
CA GLY A 220 12.32 22.25 -4.34
C GLY A 220 11.85 21.09 -5.22
N VAL A 221 11.60 21.37 -6.49
CA VAL A 221 11.02 20.41 -7.42
C VAL A 221 11.83 20.36 -8.72
N THR A 222 11.86 19.21 -9.40
CA THR A 222 12.72 18.99 -10.58
C THR A 222 12.37 19.84 -11.79
N LEU A 223 11.09 19.94 -12.12
CA LEU A 223 10.56 20.62 -13.29
C LEU A 223 9.24 21.30 -12.91
N ASP A 224 8.92 22.42 -13.55
CA ASP A 224 7.60 23.03 -13.38
C ASP A 224 6.52 22.17 -14.03
N MET A 225 5.27 22.40 -13.64
CA MET A 225 4.12 21.69 -14.22
C MET A 225 3.96 22.04 -15.71
N PRO A 226 3.60 21.07 -16.56
CA PRO A 226 3.30 21.35 -17.96
C PRO A 226 2.03 22.19 -18.09
N ILE A 227 1.98 23.00 -19.15
CA ILE A 227 0.84 23.88 -19.46
C ILE A 227 -0.43 23.03 -19.62
N GLY A 228 -1.53 23.48 -19.01
CA GLY A 228 -2.85 22.83 -19.06
C GLY A 228 -3.08 21.76 -18.00
N LEU A 229 -2.06 21.33 -17.25
CA LEU A 229 -2.25 20.28 -16.23
C LEU A 229 -3.20 20.70 -15.10
N MET A 230 -3.13 21.97 -14.67
CA MET A 230 -3.99 22.49 -13.60
C MET A 230 -5.48 22.38 -13.94
N GLU A 231 -5.84 22.67 -15.19
CA GLU A 231 -7.24 22.56 -15.66
C GLU A 231 -7.73 21.11 -15.66
N ASP A 232 -6.86 20.17 -16.01
CA ASP A 232 -7.21 18.75 -16.06
C ASP A 232 -7.35 18.17 -14.64
N ILE A 233 -6.49 18.56 -13.71
CA ILE A 233 -6.65 18.22 -12.27
C ILE A 233 -7.95 18.80 -11.72
N TYR A 234 -8.31 20.04 -12.09
CA TYR A 234 -9.56 20.66 -11.68
C TYR A 234 -10.80 19.90 -12.21
N LYS A 235 -10.81 19.54 -13.50
CA LYS A 235 -11.89 18.73 -14.09
C LYS A 235 -12.01 17.37 -13.40
N TRP A 236 -10.88 16.72 -13.12
CA TRP A 236 -10.85 15.46 -12.40
C TRP A 236 -11.42 15.59 -10.97
N ALA A 237 -10.99 16.62 -10.22
CA ALA A 237 -11.46 16.86 -8.86
C ALA A 237 -12.99 17.04 -8.77
N LEU A 238 -13.60 17.70 -9.76
CA LEU A 238 -15.06 17.81 -9.85
C LEU A 238 -15.75 16.44 -10.04
N SER A 239 -15.20 15.58 -10.88
CA SER A 239 -15.76 14.23 -11.10
C SER A 239 -15.53 13.28 -9.93
N PHE A 240 -14.39 13.38 -9.24
CA PHE A 240 -13.95 12.41 -8.24
C PHE A 240 -14.85 12.37 -7.00
N ASN A 241 -15.52 13.48 -6.65
CA ASN A 241 -16.52 13.49 -5.58
C ASN A 241 -17.60 12.41 -5.79
N SER A 242 -18.11 12.27 -7.01
CA SER A 242 -19.11 11.24 -7.30
C SER A 242 -18.55 9.82 -7.21
N GLY A 243 -17.26 9.63 -7.50
CA GLY A 243 -16.56 8.36 -7.29
C GLY A 243 -16.44 7.98 -5.81
N ILE A 244 -16.14 8.94 -4.93
CA ILE A 244 -16.12 8.72 -3.47
C ILE A 244 -17.51 8.33 -2.97
N ASP A 245 -18.56 9.04 -3.40
CA ASP A 245 -19.93 8.77 -2.97
C ASP A 245 -20.41 7.37 -3.42
N GLN A 246 -20.05 6.94 -4.63
CA GLN A 246 -20.32 5.58 -5.10
C GLN A 246 -19.59 4.51 -4.26
N LEU A 247 -18.35 4.77 -3.85
CA LEU A 247 -17.61 3.87 -2.96
C LEU A 247 -18.28 3.76 -1.59
N GLU A 248 -18.73 4.89 -1.02
CA GLU A 248 -19.45 4.89 0.24
C GLU A 248 -20.81 4.18 0.16
N GLU A 249 -21.56 4.39 -0.93
CA GLU A 249 -22.83 3.71 -1.13
C GLU A 249 -22.66 2.19 -1.13
N ALA A 250 -21.61 1.69 -1.80
CA ALA A 250 -21.31 0.27 -1.88
C ALA A 250 -20.82 -0.35 -0.56
N LEU A 251 -20.03 0.38 0.23
CA LEU A 251 -19.36 -0.15 1.42
C LEU A 251 -19.94 0.36 2.75
N SER A 252 -20.06 1.69 2.92
CA SER A 252 -20.37 2.32 4.20
C SER A 252 -21.71 1.90 4.78
N TYR A 253 -22.74 1.72 3.95
CA TYR A 253 -24.09 1.32 4.39
C TYR A 253 -24.31 -0.20 4.38
N ASN A 254 -23.38 -0.96 3.79
CA ASN A 254 -23.54 -2.39 3.64
C ASN A 254 -23.48 -3.12 4.99
N ARG A 255 -24.52 -3.89 5.31
CA ARG A 255 -24.60 -4.68 6.54
C ARG A 255 -23.47 -5.70 6.67
N ILE A 256 -23.05 -6.32 5.57
CA ILE A 256 -21.96 -7.32 5.58
C ILE A 256 -20.65 -6.63 5.95
N TRP A 257 -20.37 -5.48 5.33
CA TRP A 257 -19.18 -4.69 5.61
C TRP A 257 -19.13 -4.24 7.07
N LYS A 258 -20.23 -3.68 7.58
CA LYS A 258 -20.36 -3.31 9.01
C LYS A 258 -20.14 -4.50 9.94
N GLY A 259 -20.77 -5.65 9.64
CA GLY A 259 -20.63 -6.87 10.43
C GLY A 259 -19.20 -7.45 10.44
N ARG A 260 -18.36 -7.10 9.47
CA ARG A 260 -16.96 -7.53 9.36
C ARG A 260 -15.94 -6.54 9.90
N LEU A 261 -16.35 -5.34 10.33
CA LEU A 261 -15.42 -4.29 10.80
C LEU A 261 -15.75 -3.73 12.17
N ILE A 262 -17.05 -3.64 12.51
CA ILE A 262 -17.46 -3.15 13.83
C ILE A 262 -17.07 -4.19 14.86
N GLY A 263 -16.39 -3.76 15.93
CA GLY A 263 -15.95 -4.64 16.99
C GLY A 263 -14.59 -5.32 16.77
N ILE A 264 -13.95 -5.12 15.62
CA ILE A 264 -12.72 -5.82 15.26
C ILE A 264 -11.50 -4.91 15.39
N GLY A 265 -10.43 -5.45 15.98
CA GLY A 265 -9.14 -4.77 16.10
C GLY A 265 -9.21 -3.50 16.93
N LYS A 266 -9.99 -3.51 18.03
CA LYS A 266 -10.15 -2.34 18.90
C LYS A 266 -8.83 -1.94 19.53
N VAL A 267 -8.49 -0.66 19.45
CA VAL A 267 -7.26 -0.11 20.05
C VAL A 267 -7.65 1.07 20.92
N SER A 268 -7.28 1.03 22.21
CA SER A 268 -7.47 2.18 23.10
C SER A 268 -6.45 3.28 22.81
N ALA A 269 -6.78 4.53 23.15
CA ALA A 269 -5.88 5.66 22.96
C ALA A 269 -4.52 5.46 23.67
N GLU A 270 -4.53 4.92 24.91
CA GLU A 270 -3.31 4.63 25.67
C GLU A 270 -2.45 3.56 24.99
N GLN A 271 -3.08 2.50 24.47
CA GLN A 271 -2.38 1.44 23.75
C GLN A 271 -1.79 1.96 22.45
N ALA A 272 -2.53 2.77 21.69
CA ALA A 272 -2.04 3.38 20.46
C ALA A 272 -0.76 4.21 20.71
N LEU A 273 -0.73 5.00 21.79
CA LEU A 273 0.43 5.80 22.17
C LEU A 273 1.60 4.91 22.63
N ASN A 274 1.35 3.91 23.48
CA ASN A 274 2.38 3.01 23.99
C ASN A 274 3.05 2.19 22.87
N TYR A 275 2.29 1.76 21.87
CA TYR A 275 2.79 1.05 20.69
C TYR A 275 3.32 1.99 19.60
N SER A 276 3.36 3.30 19.83
CA SER A 276 3.82 4.33 18.88
C SER A 276 3.09 4.33 17.54
N PHE A 277 1.80 3.99 17.55
CA PHE A 277 0.95 4.10 16.38
C PHE A 277 0.81 5.57 15.96
N SER A 278 0.67 5.79 14.67
CA SER A 278 0.52 7.12 14.06
C SER A 278 -0.52 7.11 12.95
N GLY A 279 -0.91 8.31 12.50
CA GLY A 279 -1.87 8.52 11.44
C GLY A 279 -3.28 8.03 11.76
N VAL A 280 -3.89 7.37 10.78
CA VAL A 280 -5.26 6.85 10.84
C VAL A 280 -5.48 5.91 12.03
N MET A 281 -4.46 5.11 12.40
CA MET A 281 -4.56 4.19 13.52
C MET A 281 -4.75 4.91 14.85
N LEU A 282 -4.08 6.06 15.02
CA LEU A 282 -4.16 6.88 16.23
C LEU A 282 -5.43 7.76 16.22
N ARG A 283 -5.77 8.35 15.05
CA ARG A 283 -7.01 9.12 14.87
C ARG A 283 -8.26 8.27 15.07
N GLY A 284 -8.25 7.02 14.60
CA GLY A 284 -9.36 6.09 14.78
C GLY A 284 -9.65 5.78 16.25
N SER A 285 -8.64 5.82 17.12
CA SER A 285 -8.74 5.60 18.57
C SER A 285 -9.15 6.85 19.36
N GLY A 286 -9.47 7.97 18.70
CA GLY A 286 -9.97 9.19 19.34
C GLY A 286 -8.92 10.21 19.73
N VAL A 287 -7.66 10.03 19.35
CA VAL A 287 -6.60 11.03 19.61
C VAL A 287 -6.52 11.99 18.42
N ALA A 288 -6.75 13.28 18.69
CA ALA A 288 -6.67 14.34 17.69
C ALA A 288 -5.20 14.72 17.42
N TRP A 289 -4.54 14.00 16.52
CA TRP A 289 -3.15 14.27 16.13
C TRP A 289 -2.96 14.14 14.61
N ASP A 290 -2.44 15.20 13.99
CA ASP A 290 -2.03 15.26 12.59
C ASP A 290 -0.86 16.24 12.47
N LEU A 291 0.28 15.79 11.93
CA LEU A 291 1.46 16.63 11.79
C LEU A 291 1.22 17.84 10.90
N ARG A 292 0.31 17.77 9.92
CA ARG A 292 0.02 18.90 9.03
C ARG A 292 -0.60 20.09 9.75
N LYS A 293 -1.25 19.87 10.89
CA LYS A 293 -1.85 20.93 11.73
C LYS A 293 -0.93 21.32 12.89
N GLU A 294 -0.38 20.34 13.58
CA GLU A 294 0.45 20.56 14.78
C GLU A 294 1.85 21.08 14.44
N GLN A 295 2.45 20.56 13.36
CA GLN A 295 3.80 20.91 12.89
C GLN A 295 3.76 21.15 11.37
N PRO A 296 3.11 22.23 10.92
CA PRO A 296 2.89 22.47 9.50
C PRO A 296 4.22 22.60 8.76
N TYR A 297 4.31 21.90 7.63
CA TYR A 297 5.41 21.99 6.67
C TYR A 297 4.89 22.45 5.30
N ASP A 298 5.80 22.90 4.43
CA ASP A 298 5.47 23.48 3.13
C ASP A 298 4.30 24.50 3.22
N ALA A 299 3.28 24.39 2.36
CA ALA A 299 2.15 25.31 2.31
C ALA A 299 0.92 24.85 3.14
N TYR A 300 1.05 23.85 4.02
CA TYR A 300 -0.08 23.36 4.83
C TYR A 300 -0.63 24.41 5.83
N GLY A 301 0.20 25.38 6.24
CA GLY A 301 -0.22 26.49 7.11
C GLY A 301 -1.25 27.43 6.47
N ASP A 302 -1.29 27.51 5.13
CA ASP A 302 -2.18 28.41 4.38
C ASP A 302 -3.49 27.74 3.95
N MET A 303 -3.67 26.46 4.29
CA MET A 303 -4.77 25.61 3.81
C MET A 303 -5.79 25.34 4.92
N GLU A 304 -7.06 25.39 4.54
CA GLU A 304 -8.20 25.12 5.42
C GLU A 304 -8.76 23.72 5.17
N PHE A 305 -8.55 22.84 6.14
CA PHE A 305 -9.08 21.47 6.14
C PHE A 305 -9.35 21.02 7.57
N ASP A 306 -10.22 20.02 7.70
CA ASP A 306 -10.59 19.39 8.97
C ASP A 306 -9.95 18.00 9.05
N VAL A 307 -9.65 17.54 10.27
CA VAL A 307 -9.05 16.23 10.52
C VAL A 307 -10.12 15.29 11.09
N PRO A 308 -10.39 14.14 10.47
CA PRO A 308 -11.40 13.21 10.96
C PRO A 308 -10.89 12.42 12.17
N ILE A 309 -11.77 12.19 13.15
CA ILE A 309 -11.44 11.51 14.41
C ILE A 309 -12.46 10.40 14.66
N GLY A 310 -11.97 9.19 14.94
CA GLY A 310 -12.79 8.05 15.33
C GLY A 310 -13.17 8.08 16.81
N THR A 311 -14.13 7.24 17.22
CA THR A 311 -14.60 7.22 18.62
C THR A 311 -14.31 5.91 19.33
N ASN A 312 -14.42 4.77 18.62
CA ASN A 312 -14.35 3.44 19.21
C ASN A 312 -12.98 2.79 19.05
N GLY A 313 -12.15 3.22 18.10
CA GLY A 313 -10.87 2.58 17.78
C GLY A 313 -10.99 1.33 16.90
N ASP A 314 -12.18 1.08 16.35
CA ASP A 314 -12.50 -0.10 15.54
C ASP A 314 -12.00 0.06 14.09
N CYS A 315 -11.92 -1.05 13.36
CA CYS A 315 -11.58 -1.07 11.94
C CYS A 315 -12.54 -0.21 11.08
N TYR A 316 -13.82 -0.11 11.47
CA TYR A 316 -14.82 0.70 10.76
C TYR A 316 -14.55 2.20 10.89
N ASP A 317 -14.16 2.67 12.08
CA ASP A 317 -13.84 4.09 12.29
C ASP A 317 -12.62 4.50 11.46
N ARG A 318 -11.60 3.63 11.37
CA ARG A 318 -10.42 3.84 10.51
C ARG A 318 -10.79 3.89 9.03
N PHE A 319 -11.72 3.05 8.61
CA PHE A 319 -12.28 3.09 7.25
C PHE A 319 -12.95 4.44 6.97
N MET A 320 -13.83 4.90 7.86
CA MET A 320 -14.50 6.20 7.70
C MET A 320 -13.50 7.36 7.71
N CYS A 321 -12.49 7.34 8.60
CA CYS A 321 -11.44 8.36 8.62
C CYS A 321 -10.72 8.48 7.28
N ARG A 322 -10.40 7.36 6.61
CA ARG A 322 -9.76 7.38 5.28
C ARG A 322 -10.67 7.97 4.20
N VAL A 323 -11.97 7.68 4.25
CA VAL A 323 -12.92 8.23 3.28
C VAL A 323 -13.08 9.75 3.47
N GLU A 324 -13.17 10.20 4.72
CA GLU A 324 -13.20 11.63 5.03
C GLU A 324 -11.88 12.33 4.68
N GLU A 325 -10.72 11.68 4.90
CA GLU A 325 -9.42 12.20 4.45
C GLU A 325 -9.35 12.40 2.93
N MET A 326 -9.95 11.52 2.12
CA MET A 326 -10.04 11.73 0.67
C MET A 326 -10.83 12.99 0.31
N ARG A 327 -11.95 13.26 1.01
CA ARG A 327 -12.73 14.49 0.81
C ARG A 327 -11.96 15.74 1.23
N GLN A 328 -11.23 15.68 2.34
CA GLN A 328 -10.38 16.79 2.79
C GLN A 328 -9.20 17.01 1.86
N SER A 329 -8.61 15.94 1.31
CA SER A 329 -7.56 16.03 0.29
C SER A 329 -8.06 16.76 -0.96
N LEU A 330 -9.28 16.45 -1.42
CA LEU A 330 -9.91 17.17 -2.52
C LEU A 330 -10.10 18.67 -2.23
N ARG A 331 -10.50 19.02 -1.00
CA ARG A 331 -10.63 20.42 -0.57
C ARG A 331 -9.28 21.15 -0.55
N ILE A 332 -8.21 20.48 -0.15
CA ILE A 332 -6.85 21.06 -0.22
C ILE A 332 -6.41 21.22 -1.67
N ILE A 333 -6.69 20.24 -2.54
CA ILE A 333 -6.37 20.33 -3.98
C ILE A 333 -7.07 21.53 -4.61
N SER A 334 -8.36 21.76 -4.36
CA SER A 334 -9.07 22.91 -4.90
C SER A 334 -8.47 24.24 -4.43
N GLN A 335 -8.12 24.35 -3.14
CA GLN A 335 -7.47 25.54 -2.59
C GLN A 335 -6.07 25.76 -3.15
N CYS A 336 -5.30 24.70 -3.36
CA CYS A 336 -3.97 24.77 -3.97
C CYS A 336 -4.05 25.31 -5.40
N LEU A 337 -5.05 24.90 -6.17
CA LEU A 337 -5.26 25.37 -7.55
C LEU A 337 -5.67 26.85 -7.60
N GLU A 338 -6.48 27.31 -6.66
CA GLU A 338 -6.91 28.73 -6.57
C GLU A 338 -5.79 29.66 -6.10
N LYS A 339 -4.99 29.22 -5.13
CA LYS A 339 -3.95 30.04 -4.48
C LYS A 339 -2.55 29.88 -5.09
N MET A 340 -2.42 29.21 -6.24
CA MET A 340 -1.10 28.87 -6.77
C MET A 340 -0.31 30.13 -7.18
N PRO A 341 0.86 30.40 -6.58
CA PRO A 341 1.65 31.56 -6.93
C PRO A 341 2.50 31.31 -8.19
N ASP A 342 2.76 32.37 -8.93
CA ASP A 342 3.81 32.39 -9.94
C ASP A 342 5.17 32.54 -9.29
N GLY A 343 6.19 31.90 -9.87
CA GLY A 343 7.54 31.96 -9.32
C GLY A 343 8.44 30.83 -9.76
N LEU A 344 9.61 30.77 -9.13
CA LEU A 344 10.61 29.74 -9.37
C LEU A 344 10.21 28.46 -8.64
N VAL A 345 10.52 27.32 -9.25
CA VAL A 345 10.20 25.98 -8.71
C VAL A 345 11.40 25.36 -7.97
N LYS A 346 12.53 26.05 -8.03
CA LYS A 346 13.84 25.65 -7.53
C LYS A 346 14.45 26.80 -6.76
N VAL A 347 15.23 26.48 -5.75
CA VAL A 347 16.07 27.46 -5.06
C VAL A 347 17.08 28.06 -6.03
N ASP A 348 17.35 29.36 -5.90
CA ASP A 348 18.24 30.12 -6.79
C ASP A 348 19.74 29.82 -6.59
N ASP A 349 20.08 28.96 -5.63
CA ASP A 349 21.47 28.56 -5.37
C ASP A 349 21.87 27.36 -6.22
N TYR A 350 22.67 27.63 -7.25
CA TYR A 350 23.21 26.63 -8.17
C TYR A 350 24.28 25.72 -7.56
N LYS A 351 24.67 25.92 -6.29
CA LYS A 351 25.54 24.99 -5.56
C LYS A 351 24.78 23.76 -5.06
N ILE A 352 23.47 23.86 -4.87
CA ILE A 352 22.61 22.75 -4.45
C ILE A 352 21.79 22.22 -5.63
N VAL A 353 21.21 23.13 -6.40
CA VAL A 353 20.28 22.79 -7.48
C VAL A 353 20.95 22.94 -8.84
N PRO A 354 20.74 22.01 -9.81
CA PRO A 354 21.33 22.17 -11.12
C PRO A 354 20.74 23.37 -11.88
N PRO A 355 21.58 24.18 -12.56
CA PRO A 355 21.12 25.33 -13.32
C PRO A 355 20.31 24.92 -14.56
N PRO A 356 19.48 25.83 -15.11
CA PRO A 356 18.71 25.54 -16.32
C PRO A 356 19.62 25.28 -17.52
N ARG A 357 19.18 24.37 -18.41
CA ARG A 357 19.99 23.93 -19.56
C ARG A 357 20.40 25.03 -20.52
N ALA A 358 19.62 26.11 -20.63
CA ALA A 358 19.99 27.28 -21.44
C ALA A 358 21.23 27.97 -20.83
N SER A 359 21.15 28.35 -19.55
CA SER A 359 22.26 29.00 -18.84
C SER A 359 23.54 28.16 -18.77
N MET A 360 23.41 26.83 -18.65
CA MET A 360 24.53 25.89 -18.60
C MET A 360 25.35 25.86 -19.90
N LYS A 361 24.73 26.14 -21.05
CA LYS A 361 25.42 26.16 -22.34
C LYS A 361 26.08 27.50 -22.65
N GLU A 362 25.64 28.57 -22.01
CA GLU A 362 26.12 29.93 -22.26
C GLU A 362 27.15 30.39 -21.23
N SER A 363 26.92 30.08 -19.95
CA SER A 363 27.73 30.55 -18.83
C SER A 363 28.70 29.47 -18.32
N MET A 364 29.96 29.85 -18.15
CA MET A 364 31.00 28.96 -17.64
C MET A 364 30.73 28.52 -16.19
N GLU A 365 30.23 29.42 -15.35
CA GLU A 365 29.91 29.13 -13.95
C GLU A 365 28.82 28.08 -13.80
N ALA A 366 27.72 28.20 -14.56
CA ALA A 366 26.64 27.20 -14.54
C ALA A 366 27.13 25.83 -15.02
N LEU A 367 28.06 25.79 -15.98
CA LEU A 367 28.66 24.53 -16.44
C LEU A 367 29.53 23.89 -15.34
N ILE A 368 30.32 24.68 -14.61
CA ILE A 368 31.13 24.20 -13.48
C ILE A 368 30.22 23.63 -12.39
N HIS A 369 29.16 24.36 -12.02
CA HIS A 369 28.19 23.91 -11.01
C HIS A 369 27.48 22.63 -11.43
N HIS A 370 27.00 22.56 -12.67
CA HIS A 370 26.39 21.36 -13.22
C HIS A 370 27.35 20.16 -13.19
N PHE A 371 28.60 20.35 -13.60
CA PHE A 371 29.60 19.27 -13.61
C PHE A 371 29.89 18.75 -12.20
N LYS A 372 30.11 19.63 -11.21
CA LYS A 372 30.38 19.24 -9.82
C LYS A 372 29.18 18.55 -9.15
N LEU A 373 27.96 19.07 -9.35
CA LEU A 373 26.75 18.51 -8.76
C LEU A 373 26.47 17.05 -9.17
N TYR A 374 26.75 16.69 -10.42
CA TYR A 374 26.48 15.34 -10.92
C TYR A 374 27.67 14.37 -10.76
N SER A 375 28.88 14.87 -10.52
CA SER A 375 30.06 14.03 -10.28
C SER A 375 30.30 13.79 -8.79
N GLU A 376 30.46 14.87 -8.01
CA GLU A 376 30.77 14.84 -6.58
C GLU A 376 29.50 14.90 -5.72
N GLY A 377 28.50 15.67 -6.14
CA GLY A 377 27.33 16.03 -5.33
C GLY A 377 27.56 17.30 -4.50
N TYR A 378 26.50 17.84 -3.91
CA TYR A 378 26.62 18.92 -2.93
C TYR A 378 27.00 18.37 -1.56
N SER A 379 27.82 19.11 -0.82
CA SER A 379 28.19 18.77 0.55
C SER A 379 27.13 19.30 1.51
N VAL A 380 26.71 18.47 2.46
CA VAL A 380 25.74 18.86 3.49
C VAL A 380 26.51 19.14 4.78
N PRO A 381 26.23 20.25 5.51
CA PRO A 381 26.87 20.55 6.79
C PRO A 381 26.79 19.38 7.76
N ALA A 382 27.81 19.19 8.60
CA ALA A 382 27.81 18.15 9.61
C ALA A 382 26.71 18.39 10.65
N GLY A 383 25.88 17.39 10.91
CA GLY A 383 24.73 17.52 11.80
C GLY A 383 23.83 16.28 11.79
N GLU A 384 22.82 16.31 12.64
CA GLU A 384 21.81 15.26 12.75
C GLU A 384 20.42 15.88 12.72
N THR A 385 19.52 15.31 11.94
CA THR A 385 18.12 15.75 11.89
C THR A 385 17.18 14.57 11.86
N TYR A 386 16.15 14.64 12.70
CA TYR A 386 14.92 13.89 12.52
C TYR A 386 13.85 14.84 11.97
N THR A 387 13.30 14.50 10.81
CA THR A 387 12.14 15.19 10.24
C THR A 387 11.07 14.17 9.93
N ALA A 388 9.84 14.49 10.29
CA ALA A 388 8.70 13.66 10.03
C ALA A 388 7.65 14.42 9.25
N ILE A 389 6.91 13.68 8.42
CA ILE A 389 5.74 14.18 7.71
C ILE A 389 4.56 13.27 7.99
N GLU A 390 3.35 13.78 7.72
CA GLU A 390 2.16 12.96 7.73
C GLU A 390 2.02 12.25 6.38
N ALA A 391 2.65 11.08 6.22
CA ALA A 391 2.34 10.21 5.09
C ALA A 391 0.89 9.69 5.22
N PRO A 392 0.25 9.22 4.15
CA PRO A 392 -1.14 8.73 4.23
C PRO A 392 -1.32 7.51 5.16
N LYS A 393 -0.23 6.76 5.39
CA LYS A 393 -0.17 5.65 6.35
C LYS A 393 0.01 6.13 7.79
N GLY A 394 0.62 7.29 8.00
CA GLY A 394 0.90 7.89 9.30
C GLY A 394 2.22 8.66 9.32
N GLU A 395 2.84 8.74 10.49
CA GLU A 395 4.09 9.48 10.66
C GLU A 395 5.24 8.74 9.95
N PHE A 396 5.70 9.31 8.84
CA PHE A 396 6.90 8.85 8.14
C PHE A 396 8.06 9.77 8.48
N GLY A 397 9.07 9.22 9.15
CA GLY A 397 10.20 9.96 9.67
C GLY A 397 11.51 9.55 9.01
N VAL A 398 12.39 10.52 8.75
CA VAL A 398 13.75 10.26 8.27
C VAL A 398 14.73 10.86 9.26
N TYR A 399 15.63 10.02 9.78
CA TYR A 399 16.75 10.40 10.62
C TYR A 399 18.03 10.36 9.78
N ILE A 400 18.62 11.51 9.51
CA ILE A 400 19.85 11.65 8.72
C ILE A 400 20.96 12.17 9.62
N VAL A 401 22.13 11.53 9.52
CA VAL A 401 23.40 11.99 10.08
C VAL A 401 24.33 12.34 8.93
N SER A 402 24.83 13.56 8.92
CA SER A 402 25.81 14.06 7.95
C SER A 402 27.15 14.31 8.64
N ASP A 403 28.24 13.90 8.00
CA ASP A 403 29.62 14.10 8.45
C ASP A 403 30.31 15.32 7.79
N GLY A 404 29.55 16.12 7.04
CA GLY A 404 30.09 17.23 6.23
C GLY A 404 30.39 16.84 4.78
N SER A 405 30.26 15.56 4.41
CA SER A 405 30.53 15.09 3.05
C SER A 405 29.30 15.20 2.12
N SER A 406 29.45 14.78 0.86
CA SER A 406 28.34 14.69 -0.11
C SER A 406 27.51 13.41 0.00
N LYS A 407 27.84 12.55 0.97
CA LYS A 407 27.15 11.28 1.24
C LYS A 407 26.59 11.30 2.67
N PRO A 408 25.38 10.78 2.89
CA PRO A 408 24.87 10.63 4.25
C PRO A 408 25.69 9.57 4.99
N TYR A 409 26.17 9.92 6.19
CA TYR A 409 26.91 8.99 7.04
C TYR A 409 25.99 7.87 7.54
N ARG A 410 24.78 8.25 7.96
CA ARG A 410 23.73 7.31 8.36
C ARG A 410 22.37 7.86 7.96
N CYS A 411 21.52 6.98 7.45
CA CYS A 411 20.11 7.31 7.18
C CYS A 411 19.25 6.19 7.77
N LYS A 412 18.48 6.52 8.80
CA LYS A 412 17.49 5.62 9.42
C LYS A 412 16.10 6.10 9.06
N ILE A 413 15.25 5.18 8.60
CA ILE A 413 13.87 5.51 8.25
C ILE A 413 12.96 4.97 9.35
N ARG A 414 12.00 5.79 9.80
CA ARG A 414 10.86 5.39 10.62
C ARG A 414 9.65 5.27 9.70
N ALA A 415 9.16 4.05 9.54
CA ALA A 415 7.98 3.78 8.72
C ALA A 415 6.79 3.57 9.66
N PRO A 416 5.61 4.07 9.31
CA PRO A 416 4.40 3.86 10.10
C PRO A 416 3.97 2.39 10.13
N GLY A 417 4.11 1.63 9.04
CA GLY A 417 3.69 0.22 9.00
C GLY A 417 4.46 -0.72 9.93
N PHE A 418 5.69 -0.36 10.34
CA PHE A 418 6.50 -1.20 11.24
C PHE A 418 5.92 -1.29 12.67
N PRO A 419 5.66 -0.17 13.39
CA PRO A 419 4.97 -0.24 14.68
C PRO A 419 3.55 -0.79 14.53
N HIS A 420 2.82 -0.46 13.46
CA HIS A 420 1.47 -1.03 13.22
C HIS A 420 1.49 -2.56 13.19
N LEU A 421 2.46 -3.16 12.46
CA LEU A 421 2.61 -4.60 12.39
C LEU A 421 3.12 -5.21 13.71
N ALA A 422 3.94 -4.49 14.47
CA ALA A 422 4.35 -4.93 15.81
C ALA A 422 3.15 -5.04 16.77
N GLY A 423 2.13 -4.18 16.58
CA GLY A 423 0.87 -4.25 17.33
C GLY A 423 -0.16 -5.26 16.77
N ALA A 424 0.14 -5.96 15.67
CA ALA A 424 -0.80 -6.89 15.05
C ALA A 424 -1.15 -8.07 15.96
N ASP A 425 -0.20 -8.57 16.75
CA ASP A 425 -0.46 -9.63 17.74
C ASP A 425 -1.49 -9.18 18.77
N PHE A 426 -1.27 -8.01 19.38
CA PHE A 426 -2.18 -7.43 20.35
C PHE A 426 -3.59 -7.23 19.76
N MET A 427 -3.68 -6.71 18.53
CA MET A 427 -4.96 -6.49 17.85
C MET A 427 -5.67 -7.78 17.46
N ALA A 428 -4.95 -8.88 17.24
CA ALA A 428 -5.50 -10.15 16.76
C ALA A 428 -5.96 -11.08 17.89
N ARG A 429 -5.45 -10.92 19.10
CA ARG A 429 -5.78 -11.77 20.24
C ARG A 429 -7.28 -11.78 20.54
N GLY A 430 -7.87 -12.96 20.64
CA GLY A 430 -9.30 -13.14 20.91
C GLY A 430 -10.19 -13.01 19.69
N HIS A 431 -9.64 -12.69 18.52
CA HIS A 431 -10.37 -12.65 17.25
C HIS A 431 -10.26 -13.96 16.48
N MET A 432 -11.12 -14.12 15.46
CA MET A 432 -11.10 -15.29 14.58
C MET A 432 -10.12 -15.09 13.42
N ILE A 433 -9.72 -16.19 12.76
CA ILE A 433 -8.83 -16.15 11.58
C ILE A 433 -9.30 -15.16 10.50
N PRO A 434 -10.59 -15.09 10.11
CA PRO A 434 -11.04 -14.15 9.10
C PRO A 434 -10.88 -12.68 9.53
N ASP A 435 -10.87 -12.39 10.82
CA ASP A 435 -10.77 -11.03 11.35
C ASP A 435 -9.31 -10.55 11.28
N MET A 436 -8.33 -11.47 11.38
CA MET A 436 -6.92 -11.15 11.18
C MET A 436 -6.66 -10.50 9.81
N VAL A 437 -7.31 -11.01 8.76
CA VAL A 437 -7.22 -10.43 7.41
C VAL A 437 -7.71 -8.98 7.39
N THR A 438 -8.81 -8.68 8.10
CA THR A 438 -9.32 -7.30 8.21
C THR A 438 -8.39 -6.40 9.01
N ILE A 439 -7.77 -6.91 10.07
CA ILE A 439 -6.78 -6.17 10.88
C ILE A 439 -5.58 -5.80 10.01
N ILE A 440 -5.05 -6.74 9.22
CA ILE A 440 -3.92 -6.49 8.31
C ILE A 440 -4.29 -5.42 7.28
N GLY A 441 -5.45 -5.56 6.63
CA GLY A 441 -5.90 -4.59 5.63
C GLY A 441 -6.17 -3.20 6.22
N THR A 442 -6.67 -3.12 7.46
CA THR A 442 -6.87 -1.82 8.12
C THR A 442 -5.58 -1.15 8.56
N CYS A 443 -4.51 -1.89 8.81
CA CYS A 443 -3.19 -1.30 9.08
C CYS A 443 -2.54 -0.71 7.81
N ASP A 444 -3.05 -1.04 6.63
CA ASP A 444 -2.53 -0.57 5.34
C ASP A 444 -1.01 -0.79 5.18
N ILE A 445 -0.60 -2.06 5.30
CA ILE A 445 0.81 -2.42 5.36
C ILE A 445 1.37 -2.59 3.94
N VAL A 446 2.47 -1.88 3.67
CA VAL A 446 3.29 -2.10 2.47
C VAL A 446 4.66 -2.63 2.91
N PHE A 447 4.99 -3.87 2.51
CA PHE A 447 6.21 -4.52 3.00
C PHE A 447 7.51 -3.84 2.58
N GLY A 448 7.49 -3.00 1.54
CA GLY A 448 8.66 -2.22 1.14
C GLY A 448 9.11 -1.19 2.17
N GLU A 449 8.19 -0.67 3.00
CA GLU A 449 8.53 0.23 4.10
C GLU A 449 8.76 -0.51 5.44
N VAL A 450 8.19 -1.71 5.62
CA VAL A 450 8.43 -2.52 6.82
C VAL A 450 9.85 -3.11 6.76
N ASP A 451 10.20 -3.73 5.63
CA ASP A 451 11.46 -4.43 5.41
C ASP A 451 12.46 -3.53 4.67
N ARG A 452 13.41 -2.93 5.40
CA ARG A 452 14.29 -1.88 4.86
C ARG A 452 15.76 -2.15 5.02
#